data_AF-A0A8B8J5Z8-F1
#
_entry.id   AF-A0A8B8J5Z8-F1
#
_cell.length_a   1.000
_cell.length_b   1.000
_cell.length_c   1.000
_cell.angle_alpha   90.00
_cell.angle_beta   90.00
_cell.angle_gamma   90.00
#
_symmetry.space_group_name_H-M   'P 1'
#
loop_
_entity.id
_entity.type
_entity.pdbx_description
1 polymer ?
#
loop_
_entity_poly.entity_id
_entity_poly.type
_entity_poly.pdbx_seq_one_letter_code
_entity_poly.pdbx_strand_id
1 'polypeptide(L)'
;MEGGQSAGVYSLPPSRFYGEDILFCVDVDAESRTEMKLSGPKGRPITRLDSIKQALLLFVNAKLSINPDHRFAFAVLGQSVSWLRKEFSNDVDSAMAAVRGLAAANSSYGVADITQLFRIAAHEAKKSRMQGRLFRVMLIYCRSSVRPQHLWPVSQKVFTMDVIYLHDKPSSENCPQKVYDALVDALEHVSEYEGYIFESGQGLSRVLFRQMCILLSHPQQRCVQDDLDIPKSLTRKSTPPIDAIPTDDSISVSSQLIISCC
;
A
#
# COMPACT_ATOMS: atom_id res chain seq x y z
N MET A 1 -7.89 -44.11 39.80
CA MET A 1 -6.67 -43.80 39.04
C MET A 1 -7.13 -43.21 37.71
N GLU A 2 -7.34 -41.90 37.66
CA GLU A 2 -7.70 -41.20 36.42
C GLU A 2 -6.43 -40.64 35.79
N GLY A 3 -6.23 -40.98 34.52
CA GLY A 3 -5.08 -40.54 33.73
C GLY A 3 -5.23 -39.07 33.35
N GLY A 4 -4.29 -38.24 33.82
CA GLY A 4 -4.14 -36.86 33.39
C GLY A 4 -3.73 -36.81 31.92
N GLN A 5 -4.62 -36.30 31.07
CA GLN A 5 -4.28 -35.92 29.70
C GLN A 5 -3.33 -34.72 29.74
N SER A 6 -2.08 -34.95 29.37
CA SER A 6 -1.10 -33.93 29.06
C SER A 6 -1.64 -33.05 27.93
N ALA A 7 -2.01 -31.81 28.23
CA ALA A 7 -2.31 -30.79 27.23
C ALA A 7 -1.09 -30.64 26.32
N GLY A 8 -1.23 -31.05 25.06
CA GLY A 8 -0.16 -30.98 24.07
C GLY A 8 0.34 -29.56 23.95
N VAL A 9 1.63 -29.35 24.23
CA VAL A 9 2.31 -28.08 24.03
C VAL A 9 2.24 -27.75 22.54
N TYR A 10 1.42 -26.76 22.19
CA TYR A 10 1.38 -26.24 20.84
C TYR A 10 2.74 -25.61 20.54
N SER A 11 3.51 -26.22 19.64
CA SER A 11 4.77 -25.67 19.14
C SER A 11 4.64 -25.42 17.64
N LEU A 12 4.92 -24.18 17.23
CA LEU A 12 5.02 -23.84 15.83
C LEU A 12 6.41 -24.22 15.33
N PRO A 13 6.54 -24.86 14.16
CA PRO A 13 7.84 -25.11 13.57
C PRO A 13 8.55 -23.76 13.34
N PRO A 14 9.82 -23.61 13.73
CA PRO A 14 10.58 -22.40 13.48
C PRO A 14 10.70 -22.21 11.96
N SER A 15 10.16 -21.11 11.45
CA SER A 15 10.35 -20.69 10.06
C SER A 15 11.37 -19.54 10.03
N ARG A 16 12.38 -19.67 9.17
CA ARG A 16 13.27 -18.55 8.87
C ARG A 16 12.56 -17.66 7.87
N PHE A 17 12.27 -16.43 8.29
CA PHE A 17 11.71 -15.43 7.39
C PHE A 17 12.83 -14.79 6.59
N TYR A 18 12.63 -14.69 5.29
CA TYR A 18 13.59 -14.06 4.40
C TYR A 18 13.60 -12.55 4.64
N GLY A 19 14.78 -11.93 4.58
CA GLY A 19 14.87 -10.50 4.42
C GLY A 19 14.15 -10.07 3.14
N GLU A 20 13.48 -8.91 3.19
CA GLU A 20 12.85 -8.31 2.01
C GLU A 20 13.74 -7.20 1.46
N ASP A 21 13.84 -7.15 0.14
CA ASP A 21 14.24 -5.98 -0.63
C ASP A 21 12.97 -5.31 -1.16
N ILE A 22 12.67 -4.12 -0.63
CA ILE A 22 11.42 -3.40 -0.90
C ILE A 22 11.71 -2.17 -1.76
N LEU A 23 11.17 -2.16 -2.98
CA LEU A 23 11.22 -1.01 -3.88
C LEU A 23 9.96 -0.17 -3.71
N PHE A 24 10.10 1.05 -3.20
CA PHE A 24 9.04 2.04 -3.27
C PHE A 24 9.06 2.73 -4.63
N CYS A 25 7.93 2.73 -5.34
CA CYS A 25 7.73 3.53 -6.54
C CYS A 25 6.62 4.54 -6.27
N VAL A 26 6.94 5.83 -6.25
CA VAL A 26 5.98 6.90 -5.95
C VAL A 26 5.63 7.66 -7.22
N ASP A 27 4.34 7.74 -7.54
CA ASP A 27 3.84 8.62 -8.58
C ASP A 27 3.94 10.08 -8.15
N VAL A 28 4.73 10.84 -8.92
CA VAL A 28 5.05 12.24 -8.63
C VAL A 28 4.32 13.21 -9.57
N ASP A 29 3.21 12.78 -10.18
CA ASP A 29 2.36 13.67 -10.98
C ASP A 29 1.86 14.90 -10.19
N ALA A 30 1.32 15.89 -10.91
CA ALA A 30 0.75 17.09 -10.31
C ALA A 30 -0.40 16.76 -9.36
N GLU A 31 -1.16 15.67 -9.58
CA GLU A 31 -2.21 15.22 -8.66
C GLU A 31 -1.68 14.85 -7.26
N SER A 32 -0.38 14.58 -7.11
CA SER A 32 0.25 14.36 -5.80
C SER A 32 0.38 15.65 -4.96
N ARG A 33 0.11 16.83 -5.55
CA ARG A 33 0.03 18.12 -4.85
C ARG A 33 -1.33 18.39 -4.22
N THR A 34 -2.35 17.61 -4.55
CA THR A 34 -3.70 17.82 -4.01
C THR A 34 -3.66 17.78 -2.48
N GLU A 35 -4.33 18.75 -1.87
CA GLU A 35 -4.41 18.86 -0.41
C GLU A 35 -5.28 17.74 0.17
N MET A 36 -4.81 17.16 1.27
CA MET A 36 -5.62 16.27 2.09
C MET A 36 -6.62 17.09 2.91
N LYS A 37 -7.77 16.50 3.25
CA LYS A 37 -8.87 17.19 3.95
C LYS A 37 -8.53 17.70 5.35
N LEU A 38 -7.53 17.12 6.00
CA LEU A 38 -7.11 17.53 7.33
C LEU A 38 -5.77 18.24 7.23
N SER A 39 -5.70 19.45 7.78
CA SER A 39 -4.45 20.19 7.90
C SER A 39 -3.46 19.44 8.80
N GLY A 40 -2.18 19.50 8.44
CA GLY A 40 -1.07 18.98 9.23
C GLY A 40 -0.82 19.80 10.51
N PRO A 41 0.29 19.52 11.21
CA PRO A 41 0.66 20.24 12.42
C PRO A 41 0.62 21.76 12.21
N LYS A 42 0.03 22.49 13.17
CA LYS A 42 -0.15 23.95 13.12
C LYS A 42 -1.09 24.46 12.02
N GLY A 43 -2.01 23.63 11.53
CA GLY A 43 -3.02 24.05 10.57
C GLY A 43 -2.50 24.24 9.14
N ARG A 44 -1.26 23.84 8.85
CA ARG A 44 -0.71 23.92 7.48
C ARG A 44 -1.39 22.89 6.58
N PRO A 45 -1.78 23.25 5.35
CA PRO A 45 -2.21 22.26 4.38
C PRO A 45 -1.14 21.18 4.19
N ILE A 46 -1.58 19.92 4.12
CA ILE A 46 -0.71 18.78 3.86
C ILE A 46 -1.12 18.17 2.53
N THR A 47 -0.18 18.02 1.61
CA THR A 47 -0.46 17.42 0.31
C THR A 47 -0.51 15.90 0.39
N ARG A 48 -1.02 15.24 -0.67
CA ARG A 48 -0.87 13.79 -0.86
C ARG A 48 0.59 13.38 -0.73
N LEU A 49 1.50 14.07 -1.42
CA LEU A 49 2.93 13.75 -1.38
C LEU A 49 3.53 13.92 0.02
N ASP A 50 3.15 14.95 0.77
CA ASP A 50 3.62 15.13 2.15
C ASP A 50 3.15 13.99 3.07
N SER A 51 1.92 13.52 2.87
CA SER A 51 1.38 12.37 3.61
C SER A 51 2.09 11.07 3.21
N ILE A 52 2.39 10.88 1.92
CA ILE A 52 3.18 9.74 1.41
C ILE A 52 4.57 9.74 2.04
N LYS A 53 5.25 10.88 2.09
CA LYS A 53 6.57 11.02 2.72
C LYS A 53 6.55 10.55 4.18
N GLN A 54 5.54 10.98 4.94
CA GLN A 54 5.39 10.55 6.34
C GLN A 54 5.09 9.04 6.44
N ALA A 55 4.24 8.51 5.56
CA ALA A 55 3.87 7.10 5.55
C ALA A 55 5.06 6.19 5.22
N LEU A 56 5.91 6.59 4.27
CA LEU A 56 7.14 5.87 3.91
C LEU A 56 8.10 5.79 5.09
N LEU A 57 8.33 6.90 5.80
CA LEU A 57 9.21 6.91 6.97
C LEU A 57 8.64 6.07 8.12
N LEU A 58 7.33 6.14 8.35
CA LEU A 58 6.65 5.26 9.31
C LEU A 58 6.88 3.78 8.95
N PHE A 59 6.68 3.43 7.68
CA PHE A 59 6.87 2.06 7.20
C PHE A 59 8.30 1.57 7.40
N VAL A 60 9.30 2.34 6.94
CA VAL A 60 10.72 1.94 7.02
C VAL A 60 11.12 1.69 8.47
N ASN A 61 10.78 2.61 9.39
CA ASN A 61 11.10 2.45 10.81
C ASN A 61 10.40 1.24 11.44
N ALA A 62 9.11 1.07 11.18
CA ALA A 62 8.34 -0.05 11.72
C ALA A 62 8.82 -1.40 11.16
N LYS A 63 9.11 -1.46 9.84
CA LYS A 63 9.55 -2.67 9.17
C LYS A 63 10.95 -3.09 9.63
N LEU A 64 11.87 -2.14 9.83
CA LEU A 64 13.20 -2.42 10.40
C LEU A 64 13.13 -2.87 11.87
N SER A 65 12.16 -2.37 12.63
CA SER A 65 11.93 -2.81 14.01
C SER A 65 11.41 -4.25 14.08
N ILE A 66 10.70 -4.71 13.05
CA ILE A 66 10.28 -6.11 12.91
C ILE A 66 11.48 -6.99 12.53
N ASN A 67 12.27 -6.56 11.54
CA ASN A 67 13.50 -7.25 11.15
C ASN A 67 14.52 -6.24 10.55
N PRO A 68 15.69 -6.06 11.18
CA PRO A 68 16.69 -5.07 10.75
C PRO A 68 17.41 -5.44 9.45
N ASP A 69 17.21 -6.67 8.96
CA ASP A 69 17.78 -7.15 7.70
C ASP A 69 16.97 -6.69 6.48
N HIS A 70 15.76 -6.13 6.61
CA HIS A 70 15.02 -5.55 5.48
C HIS A 70 15.77 -4.37 4.85
N ARG A 71 15.71 -4.24 3.52
CA ARG A 71 16.38 -3.16 2.77
C ARG A 71 15.40 -2.46 1.84
N PHE A 72 15.66 -1.19 1.57
CA PHE A 72 14.77 -0.32 0.81
C PHE A 72 15.50 0.39 -0.33
N ALA A 73 14.81 0.55 -1.45
CA ALA A 73 15.20 1.40 -2.56
C ALA A 73 14.00 2.25 -3.00
N PHE A 74 14.27 3.33 -3.74
CA PHE A 74 13.27 4.35 -4.08
C PHE A 74 13.34 4.70 -5.56
N ALA A 75 12.18 4.69 -6.21
CA ALA A 75 11.96 5.14 -7.57
C ALA A 75 10.77 6.08 -7.62
N VAL A 76 10.69 6.85 -8.69
CA VAL A 76 9.56 7.73 -8.98
C VAL A 76 8.96 7.40 -10.34
N LEU A 77 7.64 7.51 -10.43
CA LEU A 77 6.89 7.47 -11.67
C LEU A 77 6.52 8.90 -12.07
N GLY A 78 7.21 9.45 -13.06
CA GLY A 78 6.88 10.72 -13.71
C GLY A 78 6.34 10.46 -15.12
N GLN A 79 6.97 11.07 -16.12
CA GLN A 79 6.78 10.69 -17.52
C GLN A 79 7.22 9.25 -17.80
N SER A 80 8.26 8.82 -17.10
CA SER A 80 8.79 7.47 -17.08
C SER A 80 9.29 7.14 -15.66
N VAL A 81 9.67 5.88 -15.45
CA VAL A 81 10.18 5.42 -14.15
C VAL A 81 11.65 5.78 -14.04
N SER A 82 12.04 6.41 -12.94
CA SER A 82 13.45 6.75 -12.67
C SER A 82 13.83 6.45 -11.24
N TRP A 83 15.11 6.14 -11.02
CA TRP A 83 15.65 5.90 -9.69
C TRP A 83 15.80 7.22 -8.93
N LEU A 84 15.29 7.24 -7.71
CA LEU A 84 15.61 8.28 -6.73
C LEU A 84 16.77 7.82 -5.83
N ARG A 85 16.78 6.53 -5.49
CA ARG A 85 17.88 5.84 -4.81
C ARG A 85 17.84 4.36 -5.18
N LYS A 86 18.90 3.88 -5.83
CA LYS A 86 18.95 2.54 -6.42
C LYS A 86 19.48 1.48 -5.45
N GLU A 87 20.41 1.86 -4.60
CA GLU A 87 21.07 0.95 -3.68
C GLU A 87 20.11 0.55 -2.54
N PHE A 88 19.83 -0.76 -2.44
CA PHE A 88 19.06 -1.31 -1.34
C PHE A 88 19.82 -1.18 -0.03
N SER A 89 19.23 -0.45 0.93
CA SER A 89 19.85 -0.14 2.20
C SER A 89 18.85 -0.28 3.36
N ASN A 90 19.33 -0.69 4.53
CA ASN A 90 18.58 -0.69 5.78
C ASN A 90 18.86 0.56 6.63
N ASP A 91 19.61 1.53 6.10
CA ASP A 91 19.91 2.79 6.77
C ASP A 91 18.71 3.77 6.71
N VAL A 92 18.27 4.24 7.88
CA VAL A 92 17.15 5.16 8.02
C VAL A 92 17.50 6.55 7.47
N ASP A 93 18.75 6.99 7.59
CA ASP A 93 19.18 8.30 7.08
C ASP A 93 19.15 8.33 5.54
N SER A 94 19.62 7.25 4.90
CA SER A 94 19.49 6.98 3.47
C SER A 94 18.03 7.04 3.00
N ALA A 95 17.10 6.40 3.72
CA ALA A 95 15.67 6.46 3.42
C ALA A 95 15.10 7.87 3.60
N MET A 96 15.47 8.58 4.68
CA MET A 96 15.07 9.97 4.91
C MET A 96 15.56 10.90 3.80
N ALA A 97 16.80 10.74 3.34
CA ALA A 97 17.34 11.52 2.24
C ALA A 97 16.57 11.28 0.94
N ALA A 98 16.26 10.01 0.61
CA ALA A 98 15.44 9.68 -0.56
C ALA A 98 14.03 10.29 -0.45
N VAL A 99 13.35 10.11 0.67
CA VAL A 99 12.00 10.65 0.91
C VAL A 99 11.97 12.19 0.82
N ARG A 100 13.01 12.88 1.31
CA ARG A 100 13.15 14.34 1.16
C ARG A 100 13.28 14.77 -0.30
N GLY A 101 13.94 13.96 -1.13
CA GLY A 101 14.12 14.19 -2.56
C GLY A 101 12.85 14.03 -3.41
N LEU A 102 11.78 13.45 -2.88
CA LEU A 102 10.50 13.37 -3.59
C LEU A 102 9.91 14.77 -3.81
N ALA A 103 9.59 15.10 -5.06
CA ALA A 103 8.94 16.35 -5.44
C ALA A 103 7.84 16.06 -6.46
N ALA A 104 6.67 16.67 -6.28
CA ALA A 104 5.58 16.55 -7.22
C ALA A 104 5.84 17.45 -8.44
N ALA A 105 5.32 17.03 -9.59
CA ALA A 105 5.42 17.75 -10.83
C ALA A 105 4.61 19.07 -10.78
N ASN A 106 5.06 20.03 -11.58
CA ASN A 106 4.34 21.30 -11.75
C ASN A 106 3.11 21.17 -12.66
N SER A 107 3.11 20.16 -13.54
CA SER A 107 2.04 19.85 -14.49
C SER A 107 1.87 18.34 -14.60
N SER A 108 0.71 17.89 -15.06
CA SER A 108 0.46 16.46 -15.28
C SER A 108 1.32 15.93 -16.43
N TYR A 109 1.77 14.67 -16.31
CA TYR A 109 2.54 13.96 -17.34
C TYR A 109 1.67 13.32 -18.43
N GLY A 110 0.36 13.18 -18.22
CA GLY A 110 -0.61 12.66 -19.20
C GLY A 110 -0.47 11.17 -19.60
N VAL A 111 0.64 10.51 -19.28
CA VAL A 111 0.91 9.09 -19.58
C VAL A 111 1.56 8.41 -18.39
N ALA A 112 1.13 7.19 -18.07
CA ALA A 112 1.71 6.37 -17.01
C ALA A 112 2.11 4.99 -17.55
N ASP A 113 3.30 4.87 -18.14
CA ASP A 113 3.86 3.57 -18.55
C ASP A 113 4.70 2.97 -17.41
N ILE A 114 4.22 1.85 -16.85
CA ILE A 114 4.89 1.12 -15.77
C ILE A 114 5.72 -0.08 -16.28
N THR A 115 5.85 -0.26 -17.60
CA THR A 115 6.69 -1.31 -18.20
C THR A 115 8.13 -1.26 -17.68
N GLN A 116 8.68 -0.06 -17.54
CA GLN A 116 10.04 0.11 -17.04
C GLN A 116 10.15 -0.27 -15.55
N LEU A 117 9.13 0.00 -14.74
CA LEU A 117 9.08 -0.45 -13.35
C LEU A 117 9.15 -1.97 -13.28
N PHE A 118 8.40 -2.68 -14.12
CA PHE A 118 8.40 -4.14 -14.15
C PHE A 118 9.74 -4.72 -14.61
N ARG A 119 10.39 -4.11 -15.60
CA ARG A 119 11.75 -4.51 -16.03
C ARG A 119 12.76 -4.35 -14.89
N ILE A 120 12.71 -3.23 -14.19
CA ILE A 120 13.54 -2.96 -13.02
C ILE A 120 13.27 -4.01 -11.93
N ALA A 121 12.00 -4.20 -11.58
CA ALA A 121 11.56 -5.11 -10.53
C ALA A 121 11.99 -6.55 -10.82
N ALA A 122 11.78 -7.04 -12.04
CA ALA A 122 12.19 -8.39 -12.42
C ALA A 122 13.70 -8.61 -12.37
N HIS A 123 14.50 -7.58 -12.70
CA HIS A 123 15.96 -7.64 -12.61
C HIS A 123 16.43 -7.68 -11.16
N GLU A 124 15.92 -6.78 -10.32
CA GLU A 124 16.30 -6.70 -8.91
C GLU A 124 15.75 -7.90 -8.10
N ALA A 125 14.61 -8.46 -8.50
CA ALA A 125 14.08 -9.69 -7.90
C ALA A 125 15.00 -10.90 -8.10
N LYS A 126 15.57 -11.06 -9.30
CA LYS A 126 16.57 -12.12 -9.55
C LYS A 126 17.80 -11.97 -8.66
N LYS A 127 18.29 -10.75 -8.48
CA LYS A 127 19.42 -10.47 -7.58
C LYS A 127 19.08 -10.74 -6.12
N SER A 128 17.91 -10.31 -5.67
CA SER A 128 17.42 -10.54 -4.31
C SER A 128 17.32 -12.03 -4.01
N ARG A 129 16.77 -12.81 -4.95
CA ARG A 129 16.67 -14.27 -4.85
C ARG A 129 18.04 -14.95 -4.76
N MET A 130 19.05 -14.49 -5.51
CA MET A 130 20.42 -15.01 -5.40
C MET A 130 21.05 -14.76 -4.02
N GLN A 131 20.57 -13.74 -3.30
CA GLN A 131 20.99 -13.43 -1.94
C GLN A 131 20.09 -14.09 -0.87
N GLY A 132 19.15 -14.94 -1.28
CA GLY A 132 18.19 -15.57 -0.37
C GLY A 132 17.20 -14.57 0.22
N ARG A 133 16.70 -13.62 -0.58
CA ARG A 133 15.79 -12.54 -0.15
C ARG A 133 14.56 -12.48 -1.03
N LEU A 134 13.45 -12.01 -0.46
CA LEU A 134 12.26 -11.71 -1.24
C LEU A 134 12.33 -10.31 -1.82
N PHE A 135 11.73 -10.12 -2.98
CA PHE A 135 11.64 -8.81 -3.61
C PHE A 135 10.19 -8.38 -3.72
N ARG A 136 9.94 -7.14 -3.29
CA ARG A 136 8.60 -6.57 -3.20
C ARG A 136 8.59 -5.16 -3.78
N VAL A 137 7.59 -4.85 -4.59
CA VAL A 137 7.32 -3.50 -5.10
C VAL A 137 6.13 -2.93 -4.36
N MET A 138 6.27 -1.70 -3.84
CA MET A 138 5.15 -0.94 -3.30
C MET A 138 4.94 0.29 -4.19
N LEU A 139 3.93 0.22 -5.05
CA LEU A 139 3.53 1.30 -5.95
C LEU A 139 2.53 2.22 -5.24
N ILE A 140 2.83 3.50 -5.15
CA ILE A 140 1.90 4.53 -4.68
C ILE A 140 1.47 5.36 -5.89
N TYR A 141 0.27 5.12 -6.40
CA TYR A 141 -0.26 5.72 -7.62
C TYR A 141 -1.22 6.87 -7.30
N CYS A 142 -1.10 8.01 -8.00
CA CYS A 142 -1.81 9.23 -7.62
C CYS A 142 -2.69 9.86 -8.72
N ARG A 143 -2.63 9.36 -9.96
CA ARG A 143 -3.39 9.93 -11.09
C ARG A 143 -4.80 9.35 -11.16
N SER A 144 -5.82 10.20 -11.18
CA SER A 144 -7.23 9.79 -11.17
C SER A 144 -7.81 9.59 -12.58
N SER A 145 -7.12 10.14 -13.60
CA SER A 145 -7.58 10.18 -15.00
C SER A 145 -6.70 9.37 -15.95
N VAL A 146 -5.49 9.00 -15.55
CA VAL A 146 -4.52 8.29 -16.38
C VAL A 146 -4.47 6.84 -15.94
N ARG A 147 -4.77 5.91 -16.86
CA ARG A 147 -4.62 4.47 -16.60
C ARG A 147 -3.14 4.08 -16.69
N PRO A 148 -2.59 3.31 -15.75
CA PRO A 148 -1.29 2.70 -15.94
C PRO A 148 -1.34 1.74 -17.13
N GLN A 149 -0.31 1.78 -17.96
CA GLN A 149 -0.13 0.88 -19.11
C GLN A 149 1.16 0.09 -18.93
N HIS A 150 1.17 -1.15 -19.39
CA HIS A 150 2.38 -1.95 -19.43
C HIS A 150 2.39 -2.93 -20.60
N LEU A 151 3.60 -3.25 -21.06
CA LEU A 151 3.89 -4.35 -21.98
C LEU A 151 4.75 -5.36 -21.24
N TRP A 152 4.11 -6.32 -20.57
CA TRP A 152 4.77 -7.33 -19.74
C TRP A 152 4.25 -8.74 -20.04
N PRO A 153 5.13 -9.74 -20.21
CA PRO A 153 4.69 -11.11 -20.43
C PRO A 153 3.95 -11.69 -19.22
N VAL A 154 2.77 -12.26 -19.43
CA VAL A 154 1.90 -12.85 -18.38
C VAL A 154 2.59 -13.99 -17.60
N SER A 155 3.60 -14.64 -18.19
CA SER A 155 4.32 -15.75 -17.55
C SER A 155 5.37 -15.35 -16.52
N GLN A 156 5.64 -14.05 -16.32
CA GLN A 156 6.74 -13.58 -15.46
C GLN A 156 6.24 -12.99 -14.14
N LYS A 157 5.95 -13.88 -13.18
CA LYS A 157 5.64 -13.57 -11.78
C LYS A 157 6.85 -13.82 -10.89
N VAL A 158 7.79 -12.86 -10.87
CA VAL A 158 9.09 -13.02 -10.20
C VAL A 158 9.27 -12.10 -8.99
N PHE A 159 8.27 -11.27 -8.70
CA PHE A 159 8.21 -10.38 -7.53
C PHE A 159 6.77 -10.25 -7.05
N THR A 160 6.54 -9.70 -5.86
CA THR A 160 5.19 -9.32 -5.41
C THR A 160 5.01 -7.81 -5.51
N MET A 161 3.86 -7.35 -6.01
CA MET A 161 3.51 -5.94 -6.05
C MET A 161 2.34 -5.65 -5.09
N ASP A 162 2.46 -4.57 -4.34
CA ASP A 162 1.35 -3.93 -3.66
C ASP A 162 1.10 -2.54 -4.23
N VAL A 163 -0.16 -2.11 -4.16
CA VAL A 163 -0.60 -0.81 -4.69
C VAL A 163 -1.34 -0.04 -3.60
N ILE A 164 -0.96 1.23 -3.43
CA ILE A 164 -1.80 2.24 -2.78
C ILE A 164 -2.22 3.23 -3.85
N TYR A 165 -3.52 3.28 -4.14
CA TYR A 165 -4.12 4.19 -5.11
C TYR A 165 -4.79 5.36 -4.41
N LEU A 166 -4.19 6.55 -4.50
CA LEU A 166 -4.75 7.78 -3.97
C LEU A 166 -5.34 8.59 -5.12
N HIS A 167 -6.62 8.94 -5.05
CA HIS A 167 -7.29 9.59 -6.17
C HIS A 167 -8.25 10.67 -5.72
N ASP A 168 -8.71 11.46 -6.68
CA ASP A 168 -9.84 12.37 -6.54
C ASP A 168 -11.15 11.61 -6.73
N LYS A 169 -12.23 12.17 -6.20
CA LYS A 169 -13.55 11.60 -6.44
C LYS A 169 -13.88 11.60 -7.94
N PRO A 170 -14.68 10.64 -8.42
CA PRO A 170 -15.19 10.63 -9.78
C PRO A 170 -15.79 11.98 -10.19
N SER A 171 -15.48 12.44 -11.41
CA SER A 171 -15.98 13.68 -12.00
C SER A 171 -16.10 13.53 -13.52
N SER A 172 -16.53 14.57 -14.25
CA SER A 172 -16.53 14.55 -15.72
C SER A 172 -15.14 14.36 -16.32
N GLU A 173 -14.10 14.80 -15.60
CA GLU A 173 -12.72 14.84 -16.08
C GLU A 173 -11.89 13.61 -15.66
N ASN A 174 -12.44 12.72 -14.83
CA ASN A 174 -11.70 11.56 -14.33
C ASN A 174 -12.58 10.32 -14.16
N CYS A 175 -11.96 9.14 -14.18
CA CYS A 175 -12.67 7.88 -13.95
C CYS A 175 -11.79 6.95 -13.11
N PRO A 176 -11.78 7.14 -11.77
CA PRO A 176 -10.92 6.38 -10.88
C PRO A 176 -11.11 4.87 -10.97
N GLN A 177 -12.34 4.41 -11.27
CA GLN A 177 -12.64 2.98 -11.46
C GLN A 177 -11.79 2.37 -12.57
N LYS A 178 -11.72 3.01 -13.75
CA LYS A 178 -10.92 2.50 -14.88
C LYS A 178 -9.42 2.44 -14.59
N VAL A 179 -8.95 3.29 -13.68
CA VAL A 179 -7.57 3.30 -13.20
C VAL A 179 -7.36 2.18 -12.19
N TYR A 180 -8.30 2.01 -11.24
CA TYR A 180 -8.30 0.92 -10.27
C TYR A 180 -8.28 -0.43 -10.97
N ASP A 181 -9.18 -0.66 -11.94
CA ASP A 181 -9.24 -1.91 -12.71
C ASP A 181 -7.90 -2.20 -13.40
N ALA A 182 -7.27 -1.18 -14.02
CA ALA A 182 -5.96 -1.34 -14.64
C ALA A 182 -4.82 -1.62 -13.64
N LEU A 183 -4.92 -1.11 -12.41
CA LEU A 183 -3.97 -1.42 -11.33
C LEU A 183 -4.17 -2.84 -10.80
N VAL A 184 -5.42 -3.31 -10.68
CA VAL A 184 -5.75 -4.70 -10.33
C VAL A 184 -5.18 -5.65 -11.38
N ASP A 185 -5.47 -5.40 -12.66
CA ASP A 185 -4.92 -6.17 -13.77
C ASP A 185 -3.39 -6.22 -13.67
N ALA A 186 -2.73 -5.07 -13.54
CA ALA A 186 -1.27 -4.98 -13.44
C ALA A 186 -0.71 -5.78 -12.24
N LEU A 187 -1.39 -5.74 -11.09
CA LEU A 187 -1.02 -6.46 -9.88
C LEU A 187 -1.13 -7.98 -10.05
N GLU A 188 -2.23 -8.46 -10.64
CA GLU A 188 -2.46 -9.88 -10.91
C GLU A 188 -1.44 -10.46 -11.90
N HIS A 189 -1.02 -9.65 -12.90
CA HIS A 189 -0.07 -10.07 -13.92
C HIS A 189 1.34 -10.33 -13.38
N VAL A 190 1.79 -9.58 -12.36
CA VAL A 190 3.21 -9.59 -11.95
C VAL A 190 3.48 -10.30 -10.61
N SER A 191 2.46 -10.45 -9.77
CA SER A 191 2.67 -10.84 -8.36
C SER A 191 2.88 -12.35 -8.17
N GLU A 192 4.02 -12.73 -7.57
CA GLU A 192 4.37 -14.11 -7.20
C GLU A 192 3.56 -14.61 -5.99
N TYR A 193 3.57 -13.84 -4.90
CA TYR A 193 2.61 -13.97 -3.80
C TYR A 193 1.46 -12.99 -3.98
N GLU A 194 0.32 -13.24 -3.30
CA GLU A 194 -0.83 -12.35 -3.27
C GLU A 194 -0.39 -10.89 -3.07
N GLY A 195 -0.74 -10.02 -4.02
CA GLY A 195 -0.51 -8.59 -3.94
C GLY A 195 -1.72 -7.89 -3.33
N TYR A 196 -1.52 -6.87 -2.51
CA TYR A 196 -2.61 -6.08 -1.96
C TYR A 196 -2.78 -4.76 -2.72
N ILE A 197 -4.03 -4.36 -2.94
CA ILE A 197 -4.40 -3.06 -3.49
C ILE A 197 -5.35 -2.33 -2.55
N PHE A 198 -4.99 -1.10 -2.18
CA PHE A 198 -5.84 -0.24 -1.36
C PHE A 198 -6.10 1.08 -2.07
N GLU A 199 -7.36 1.51 -2.12
CA GLU A 199 -7.72 2.83 -2.66
C GLU A 199 -8.12 3.85 -1.59
N SER A 200 -7.97 5.14 -1.89
CA SER A 200 -8.51 6.23 -1.09
C SER A 200 -8.83 7.47 -1.91
N GLY A 201 -10.12 7.69 -2.15
CA GLY A 201 -10.66 8.92 -2.74
C GLY A 201 -11.02 10.02 -1.74
N GLN A 202 -10.81 9.77 -0.44
CA GLN A 202 -11.29 10.68 0.61
C GLN A 202 -10.29 11.77 1.01
N GLY A 203 -9.02 11.65 0.63
CA GLY A 203 -7.98 12.60 1.03
C GLY A 203 -7.72 12.64 2.53
N LEU A 204 -7.84 11.51 3.24
CA LEU A 204 -7.58 11.43 4.68
C LEU A 204 -6.24 10.72 4.93
N SER A 205 -5.23 11.43 5.44
CA SER A 205 -3.90 10.89 5.74
C SER A 205 -3.93 9.67 6.68
N ARG A 206 -4.85 9.66 7.65
CA ARG A 206 -5.06 8.50 8.55
C ARG A 206 -5.40 7.19 7.81
N VAL A 207 -6.08 7.28 6.67
CA VAL A 207 -6.45 6.10 5.87
C VAL A 207 -5.20 5.54 5.19
N LEU A 208 -4.38 6.42 4.60
CA LEU A 208 -3.07 6.06 4.05
C LEU A 208 -2.18 5.41 5.12
N PHE A 209 -2.07 5.98 6.31
CA PHE A 209 -1.26 5.40 7.38
C PHE A 209 -1.76 4.02 7.81
N ARG A 210 -3.08 3.84 7.92
CA ARG A 210 -3.67 2.52 8.22
C ARG A 210 -3.32 1.51 7.13
N GLN A 211 -3.48 1.86 5.86
CA GLN A 211 -3.15 1.00 4.72
C GLN A 211 -1.66 0.63 4.72
N MET A 212 -0.79 1.62 4.98
CA MET A 212 0.66 1.41 5.09
C MET A 212 1.01 0.45 6.24
N CYS A 213 0.33 0.54 7.39
CA CYS A 213 0.51 -0.38 8.51
C CYS A 213 0.08 -1.82 8.16
N ILE A 214 -1.00 -2.01 7.39
CA ILE A 214 -1.42 -3.35 6.92
C ILE A 214 -0.35 -3.95 6.02
N LEU A 215 0.24 -3.12 5.15
CA LEU A 215 1.32 -3.53 4.26
C LEU A 215 2.64 -3.85 4.99
N LEU A 216 2.78 -3.60 6.30
CA LEU A 216 3.93 -4.09 7.06
C LEU A 216 3.99 -5.62 7.10
N SER A 217 2.87 -6.30 6.89
CA SER A 217 2.82 -7.76 6.80
C SER A 217 3.75 -8.30 5.73
N HIS A 218 4.43 -9.41 6.03
CA HIS A 218 5.34 -10.07 5.10
C HIS A 218 4.52 -10.81 4.03
N PRO A 219 4.87 -10.76 2.73
CA PRO A 219 4.09 -11.37 1.66
C PRO A 219 3.79 -12.87 1.84
N GLN A 220 4.71 -13.63 2.43
CA GLN A 220 4.52 -15.07 2.72
C GLN A 220 3.66 -15.36 3.97
N GLN A 221 3.36 -14.36 4.80
CA GLN A 221 2.68 -14.56 6.09
C GLN A 221 1.27 -13.98 6.14
N ARG A 222 0.98 -12.99 5.29
CA ARG A 222 -0.34 -12.37 5.24
C ARG A 222 -1.36 -13.31 4.59
N CYS A 223 -2.61 -13.22 5.03
CA CYS A 223 -3.73 -13.90 4.37
C CYS A 223 -4.03 -13.26 3.01
N VAL A 224 -5.01 -13.79 2.29
CA VAL A 224 -5.55 -13.08 1.12
C VAL A 224 -6.24 -11.79 1.55
N GLN A 225 -6.31 -10.78 0.67
CA GLN A 225 -6.81 -9.47 1.07
C GLN A 225 -8.27 -9.51 1.55
N ASP A 226 -9.09 -10.36 0.95
CA ASP A 226 -10.50 -10.54 1.31
C ASP A 226 -10.71 -11.09 2.73
N ASP A 227 -9.71 -11.78 3.28
CA ASP A 227 -9.74 -12.36 4.63
C ASP A 227 -9.20 -11.39 5.71
N LEU A 228 -8.90 -10.13 5.36
CA LEU A 228 -8.39 -9.15 6.32
C LEU A 228 -9.49 -8.70 7.31
N ASP A 229 -9.60 -9.40 8.44
CA ASP A 229 -10.38 -8.94 9.59
C ASP A 229 -9.50 -8.11 10.55
N ILE A 230 -9.55 -6.78 10.43
CA ILE A 230 -8.84 -5.89 11.35
C ILE A 230 -9.73 -5.68 12.58
N PRO A 231 -9.32 -6.15 13.78
CA PRO A 231 -10.16 -6.10 14.97
C PRO A 231 -10.67 -4.68 15.23
N LYS A 232 -11.98 -4.53 15.33
CA LYS A 232 -12.61 -3.26 15.71
C LYS A 232 -12.23 -2.93 17.16
N SER A 233 -12.04 -1.66 17.45
CA SER A 233 -11.69 -1.20 18.81
C SER A 233 -12.65 -1.78 19.85
N LEU A 234 -12.12 -2.52 20.81
CA LEU A 234 -12.89 -3.07 21.93
C LEU A 234 -13.47 -1.98 22.84
N THR A 235 -12.95 -0.75 22.75
CA THR A 235 -13.37 0.40 23.58
C THR A 235 -14.75 0.95 23.23
N ARG A 236 -15.45 0.43 22.22
CA ARG A 236 -16.81 0.86 21.84
C ARG A 236 -17.93 0.00 22.42
N LYS A 237 -17.65 -0.78 23.47
CA LYS A 237 -18.67 -1.46 24.30
C LYS A 237 -18.47 -1.16 25.78
N SER A 238 -18.84 0.05 26.21
CA SER A 238 -19.12 0.33 27.62
C SER A 238 -19.95 1.61 27.78
N THR A 239 -21.24 1.50 27.46
CA THR A 239 -22.31 2.15 28.23
C THR A 239 -23.59 1.35 27.97
N PRO A 240 -24.18 0.68 28.96
CA PRO A 240 -25.54 0.17 28.81
C PRO A 240 -26.50 1.36 28.62
N PRO A 241 -27.54 1.26 27.78
CA PRO A 241 -28.53 2.31 27.67
C PRO A 241 -29.33 2.36 28.97
N ILE A 242 -29.29 3.51 29.66
CA ILE A 242 -30.31 3.87 30.63
C ILE A 242 -31.51 4.37 29.80
N ASP A 243 -32.59 3.59 29.84
CA ASP A 243 -33.98 3.90 29.47
C ASP A 243 -34.22 5.02 28.44
N ALA A 244 -34.57 4.63 27.21
CA ALA A 244 -35.40 5.45 26.34
C ALA A 244 -36.33 4.56 25.48
N ILE A 245 -37.60 4.89 25.56
CA ILE A 245 -38.82 4.33 24.97
C ILE A 245 -38.68 4.06 23.45
N PRO A 246 -39.34 3.01 22.90
CA PRO A 246 -39.23 2.67 21.49
C PRO A 246 -39.93 3.71 20.62
N THR A 247 -39.17 4.32 19.71
CA THR A 247 -39.72 4.97 18.52
C THR A 247 -39.14 4.28 17.29
N ASP A 248 -40.07 3.79 16.49
CA ASP A 248 -39.89 3.10 15.22
C ASP A 248 -39.21 4.04 14.22
N ASP A 249 -38.11 3.58 13.62
CA ASP A 249 -37.69 3.94 12.27
C ASP A 249 -36.51 3.04 11.86
N SER A 250 -36.87 1.94 11.21
CA SER A 250 -35.94 0.96 10.65
C SER A 250 -35.35 1.46 9.32
N ILE A 251 -34.15 2.04 9.36
CA ILE A 251 -33.32 2.15 8.16
C ILE A 251 -32.32 1.00 8.16
N SER A 252 -32.68 -0.06 7.44
CA SER A 252 -31.73 -1.11 7.06
C SER A 252 -30.74 -0.54 6.04
N VAL A 253 -29.46 -0.49 6.40
CA VAL A 253 -28.39 -0.32 5.41
C VAL A 253 -27.94 -1.72 5.02
N SER A 254 -28.63 -2.28 4.04
CA SER A 254 -28.16 -3.42 3.28
C SER A 254 -26.82 -3.08 2.65
N SER A 255 -25.78 -3.84 2.97
CA SER A 255 -24.49 -3.76 2.27
C SER A 255 -24.65 -4.44 0.91
N GLN A 256 -25.24 -3.73 -0.03
CA GLN A 256 -25.15 -4.03 -1.45
C GLN A 256 -24.36 -2.91 -2.10
N LEU A 257 -23.10 -3.21 -2.43
CA LEU A 257 -22.29 -2.43 -3.37
C LEU A 257 -22.93 -2.58 -4.75
N ILE A 258 -23.97 -1.79 -5.00
CA ILE A 258 -24.32 -1.38 -6.35
C ILE A 258 -23.67 -0.01 -6.51
N ILE A 259 -22.48 -0.01 -7.09
CA ILE A 259 -21.83 1.22 -7.54
C ILE A 259 -22.71 1.78 -8.65
N SER A 260 -23.16 3.02 -8.47
CA SER A 260 -23.88 3.75 -9.51
C SER A 260 -22.96 3.85 -10.72
N CYS A 261 -23.27 3.07 -11.76
CA CYS A 261 -22.81 3.35 -13.11
C CYS A 261 -23.26 4.78 -13.48
N CYS A 262 -22.46 5.42 -14.33
CA CYS A 262 -22.93 6.56 -15.12
C CYS A 262 -24.21 6.21 -15.88
#